data_AF-A0A149ZSU2-F1
#
_entry.id   AF-A0A149ZSU2-F1
#
_cell.length_a   1.000
_cell.length_b   1.000
_cell.length_c   1.000
_cell.angle_alpha   90.00
_cell.angle_beta   90.00
_cell.angle_gamma   90.00
#
_symmetry.space_group_name_H-M   'P 1'
#
loop_
_entity.id
_entity.type
_entity.pdbx_description
1 polymer ?
#
loop_
_entity_poly.entity_id
_entity_poly.type
_entity_poly.pdbx_seq_one_letter_code
_entity_poly.pdbx_strand_id
1 'polypeptide(L)'
;MNFVDIIAEKDGRRLYAEVKGATTAPGLDVDTAIGQLVRRMPSEPDQSVSFAIVVRDEPRSVDAAVRAPQRILDLLGMSLYTVDEDGGVRQLFGRA
;
A
#
# COMPACT_ATOMS: atom_id res chain seq x y z
N MET A 1 13.72 -11.32 10.20
CA MET A 1 13.13 -9.99 10.40
C MET A 1 12.50 -9.57 9.08
N ASN A 2 11.17 -9.54 8.98
CA ASN A 2 10.48 -9.09 7.77
C ASN A 2 10.24 -7.57 7.88
N PHE A 3 11.20 -6.78 7.43
CA PHE A 3 11.06 -5.32 7.39
C PHE A 3 10.00 -4.92 6.38
N VAL A 4 9.04 -4.08 6.79
CA VAL A 4 8.19 -3.30 5.88
C VAL A 4 8.82 -1.91 5.77
N ASP A 5 8.59 -1.20 4.66
CA ASP A 5 9.22 0.10 4.43
C ASP A 5 8.80 1.14 5.49
N ILE A 6 7.50 1.18 5.84
CA ILE A 6 6.95 2.09 6.85
C ILE A 6 6.05 1.34 7.84
N ILE A 7 6.22 1.65 9.13
CA ILE A 7 5.27 1.35 10.18
C ILE A 7 4.84 2.67 10.81
N ALA A 8 3.55 2.95 10.83
CA ALA A 8 2.99 4.09 11.54
C ALA A 8 2.02 3.59 12.62
N GLU A 9 1.91 4.33 13.72
CA GLU A 9 0.98 4.04 14.81
C GLU A 9 0.24 5.32 15.22
N LYS A 10 -1.08 5.23 15.40
CA LYS A 10 -1.93 6.30 15.92
C LYS A 10 -3.14 5.70 16.64
N ASP A 11 -3.44 6.19 17.84
CA ASP A 11 -4.61 5.77 18.64
C ASP A 11 -4.73 4.23 18.80
N GLY A 12 -3.58 3.55 18.98
CA GLY A 12 -3.51 2.09 19.10
C GLY A 12 -3.75 1.32 17.79
N ARG A 13 -3.87 2.02 16.65
CA ARG A 13 -3.94 1.43 15.31
C ARG A 13 -2.59 1.52 14.62
N ARG A 14 -2.16 0.42 14.00
CA ARG A 14 -0.92 0.34 13.22
C ARG A 14 -1.21 0.26 11.73
N LEU A 15 -0.43 0.99 10.96
CA LEU A 15 -0.39 0.93 9.51
C LEU A 15 0.95 0.36 9.06
N TYR A 16 0.91 -0.70 8.25
CA TYR A 16 2.09 -1.25 7.56
C TYR A 16 2.03 -0.81 6.09
N ALA A 17 3.06 -0.13 5.59
CA ALA A 17 3.06 0.38 4.23
C ALA A 17 4.31 0.00 3.43
N GLU A 18 4.10 -0.51 2.22
CA GLU A 18 5.16 -0.76 1.23
C GLU A 18 5.24 0.45 0.29
N VAL A 19 6.45 0.98 0.08
CA VAL A 19 6.68 2.18 -0.74
C VAL A 19 7.38 1.78 -2.03
N LYS A 20 6.88 2.26 -3.18
CA LYS A 20 7.48 2.01 -4.50
C LYS A 20 7.78 3.32 -5.22
N GLY A 21 9.06 3.54 -5.47
CA GLY A 21 9.60 4.70 -6.16
C GLY A 21 9.73 4.49 -7.68
N ALA A 22 10.62 5.26 -8.29
CA ALA A 22 10.96 5.11 -9.71
C ALA A 22 11.61 3.75 -9.97
N THR A 23 11.12 3.02 -10.97
CA THR A 23 11.60 1.69 -11.32
C THR A 23 11.38 1.40 -12.81
N THR A 24 12.11 0.42 -13.35
CA THR A 24 11.93 -0.07 -14.72
C THR A 24 10.73 -1.03 -14.83
N ALA A 25 10.26 -1.61 -13.73
CA ALA A 25 9.21 -2.61 -13.70
C ALA A 25 8.14 -2.34 -12.61
N PRO A 26 7.41 -1.21 -12.68
CA PRO A 26 6.50 -0.80 -11.60
C PRO A 26 5.40 -1.80 -11.30
N GLY A 27 4.93 -2.54 -12.32
CA GLY A 27 3.94 -3.62 -12.11
C GLY A 27 4.48 -4.76 -11.23
N LEU A 28 5.68 -5.25 -11.52
CA LEU A 28 6.30 -6.33 -10.75
C LEU A 28 6.55 -5.90 -9.30
N ASP A 29 6.98 -4.65 -9.12
CA ASP A 29 7.27 -4.10 -7.80
C ASP A 29 6.00 -3.94 -6.95
N VAL A 30 4.89 -3.52 -7.56
CA VAL A 30 3.56 -3.48 -6.92
C VAL A 30 3.05 -4.89 -6.60
N ASP A 31 3.13 -5.83 -7.53
CA ASP A 31 2.67 -7.22 -7.29
C ASP A 31 3.46 -7.86 -6.14
N THR A 32 4.76 -7.59 -6.08
CA THR A 32 5.63 -8.02 -4.98
C THR A 32 5.22 -7.36 -3.66
N ALA A 33 4.93 -6.06 -3.66
CA ALA A 33 4.46 -5.32 -2.48
C ALA A 33 3.15 -5.91 -1.93
N ILE A 34 2.19 -6.21 -2.81
CA ILE A 34 0.91 -6.84 -2.43
C ILE A 34 1.19 -8.18 -1.77
N GLY A 35 1.99 -9.05 -2.39
CA GLY A 35 2.33 -10.37 -1.83
C GLY A 35 3.06 -10.26 -0.48
N GLN A 36 3.92 -9.26 -0.32
CA GLN A 36 4.61 -8.96 0.93
C GLN A 36 3.65 -8.51 2.05
N LEU A 37 2.66 -7.67 1.75
CA LEU A 37 1.65 -7.24 2.72
C LEU A 37 0.70 -8.38 3.08
N VAL A 38 0.21 -9.16 2.11
CA VAL A 38 -0.65 -10.33 2.35
C VAL A 38 0.01 -11.32 3.30
N ARG A 39 1.32 -11.58 3.16
CA ARG A 39 2.07 -12.47 4.07
C ARG A 39 2.16 -11.96 5.52
N ARG A 40 1.83 -10.69 5.76
CA ARG A 40 1.83 -10.07 7.10
C ARG A 40 0.43 -9.92 7.68
N MET A 41 -0.60 -10.17 6.90
CA MET A 41 -1.98 -10.08 7.38
C MET A 41 -2.21 -11.15 8.45
N PRO A 42 -2.84 -10.77 9.58
CA PRO A 42 -3.21 -11.73 10.61
C PRO A 42 -4.21 -12.74 10.02
N SER A 43 -4.13 -13.98 10.49
CA SER A 43 -5.04 -15.05 10.03
C SER A 43 -6.50 -14.79 10.44
N GLU A 44 -6.69 -14.02 11.51
CA GLU A 44 -8.00 -13.54 11.97
C GLU A 44 -8.11 -12.03 11.74
N PRO A 45 -9.30 -11.50 11.43
CA PRO A 45 -9.49 -10.06 11.24
C PRO A 45 -9.10 -9.25 12.49
N ASP A 46 -8.19 -8.28 12.31
CA ASP A 46 -7.76 -7.35 13.35
C ASP A 46 -7.99 -5.91 12.88
N GLN A 47 -8.94 -5.22 13.51
CA GLN A 47 -9.27 -3.83 13.18
C GLN A 47 -8.23 -2.82 13.68
N SER A 48 -7.29 -3.25 14.52
CA SER A 48 -6.17 -2.41 14.96
C SER A 48 -5.03 -2.36 13.94
N VAL A 49 -5.09 -3.16 12.87
CA VAL A 49 -4.05 -3.21 11.83
C VAL A 49 -4.62 -2.87 10.47
N SER A 50 -3.94 -1.99 9.74
CA SER A 50 -4.21 -1.67 8.35
C SER A 50 -2.96 -1.77 7.49
N PHE A 51 -3.17 -1.84 6.17
CA PHE A 51 -2.10 -2.03 5.20
C PHE A 51 -2.20 -0.97 4.11
N ALA A 52 -1.07 -0.51 3.59
CA ALA A 52 -1.06 0.42 2.48
C ALA A 52 0.03 0.13 1.46
N ILE A 53 -0.25 0.53 0.23
CA ILE A 53 0.72 0.68 -0.83
C ILE A 53 0.90 2.18 -1.06
N VAL A 54 2.14 2.62 -1.17
CA VAL A 54 2.50 4.01 -1.45
C VAL A 54 3.29 4.03 -2.74
N VAL A 55 2.82 4.76 -3.74
CA VAL A 55 3.51 4.91 -5.03
C VAL A 55 3.73 6.38 -5.35
N ARG A 56 4.55 6.68 -6.37
CA ARG A 56 4.65 8.05 -6.88
C ARG A 56 3.36 8.48 -7.58
N ASP A 57 3.00 9.76 -7.46
CA ASP A 57 1.87 10.36 -8.18
C ASP A 57 2.25 10.66 -9.64
N GLU A 58 2.52 9.60 -10.41
CA GLU A 58 2.76 9.67 -11.84
C GLU A 58 2.08 8.50 -12.57
N PRO A 59 1.68 8.66 -13.84
CA PRO A 59 0.80 7.72 -14.52
C PRO A 59 1.28 6.25 -14.49
N ARG A 60 2.57 5.97 -14.71
CA ARG A 60 3.07 4.59 -14.79
C ARG A 60 3.01 3.88 -13.44
N SER A 61 3.28 4.61 -12.35
CA SER A 61 3.21 4.12 -10.98
C SER A 61 1.76 3.90 -10.56
N VAL A 62 0.86 4.84 -10.88
CA VAL A 62 -0.57 4.73 -10.60
C VAL A 62 -1.19 3.59 -11.38
N ASP A 63 -0.94 3.51 -12.69
CA ASP A 63 -1.45 2.43 -13.57
C ASP A 63 -0.98 1.05 -13.11
N ALA A 64 0.23 0.94 -12.56
CA ALA A 64 0.72 -0.29 -11.96
C ALA A 64 -0.02 -0.64 -10.67
N ALA A 65 -0.23 0.34 -9.78
CA ALA A 65 -0.89 0.16 -8.50
C ALA A 65 -2.36 -0.25 -8.60
N VAL A 66 -3.05 0.14 -9.68
CA VAL A 66 -4.48 -0.16 -9.91
C VAL A 66 -4.73 -1.41 -10.76
N ARG A 67 -3.69 -2.20 -11.09
CA ARG A 67 -3.85 -3.47 -11.83
C ARG A 67 -4.62 -4.52 -11.03
N ALA A 68 -4.39 -4.56 -9.73
CA ALA A 68 -5.19 -5.36 -8.83
C ALA A 68 -6.56 -4.66 -8.67
N PRO A 69 -7.69 -5.37 -8.88
CA PRO A 69 -9.00 -4.76 -8.78
C PRO A 69 -9.22 -4.13 -7.40
N GLN A 70 -9.65 -2.86 -7.36
CA GLN A 70 -9.86 -2.12 -6.11
C GLN A 70 -10.70 -2.91 -5.10
N ARG A 71 -11.79 -3.57 -5.54
CA ARG A 71 -12.64 -4.40 -4.68
C ARG A 71 -11.86 -5.47 -3.92
N ILE A 72 -10.83 -6.07 -4.52
CA ILE A 72 -10.01 -7.10 -3.87
C ILE A 72 -9.10 -6.47 -2.83
N LEU A 73 -8.50 -5.32 -3.16
CA LEU A 73 -7.65 -4.58 -2.21
C LEU A 73 -8.47 -4.05 -1.01
N ASP A 74 -9.70 -3.60 -1.25
CA ASP A 74 -10.65 -3.21 -0.21
C ASP A 74 -11.00 -4.40 0.70
N LEU A 75 -11.24 -5.60 0.13
CA LEU A 75 -11.51 -6.82 0.90
C LEU A 75 -10.30 -7.23 1.76
N LEU A 76 -9.08 -6.94 1.29
CA LEU A 76 -7.85 -7.14 2.04
C LEU A 76 -7.57 -6.01 3.05
N GLY A 77 -8.43 -4.98 3.12
CA GLY A 77 -8.23 -3.84 4.01
C GLY A 77 -7.02 -2.97 3.64
N MET A 78 -6.61 -2.98 2.36
CA MET A 78 -5.49 -2.20 1.87
C MET A 78 -5.95 -0.82 1.38
N SER A 79 -5.12 0.20 1.63
CA SER A 79 -5.27 1.53 1.05
C SER A 79 -4.17 1.79 0.01
N LEU A 80 -4.44 2.68 -0.96
CA LEU A 80 -3.45 3.14 -1.92
C LEU A 80 -3.28 4.65 -1.80
N TYR A 81 -2.04 5.06 -1.56
CA TYR A 81 -1.63 6.45 -1.52
C TYR A 81 -0.66 6.75 -2.67
N THR A 82 -0.79 7.94 -3.24
CA THR A 82 0.20 8.53 -4.15
C THR A 82 0.93 9.65 -3.43
N VAL A 83 2.20 9.83 -3.76
CA VAL A 83 3.04 10.93 -3.27
C VAL A 83 3.62 11.67 -4.47
N ASP A 84 3.34 12.96 -4.58
CA ASP A 84 3.88 13.82 -5.62
C ASP A 84 5.32 14.29 -5.32
N GLU A 85 5.92 15.05 -6.22
CA GLU A 85 7.31 15.53 -6.09
C GLU A 85 7.51 16.55 -4.96
N ASP A 86 6.45 17.24 -4.54
CA ASP A 86 6.46 18.20 -3.44
C ASP A 86 6.16 17.53 -2.09
N GLY A 87 5.92 16.21 -2.09
CA GLY A 87 5.56 15.43 -0.91
C GLY A 87 4.07 15.49 -0.57
N GLY A 88 3.23 16.02 -1.45
CA GLY A 88 1.78 15.97 -1.35
C GLY A 88 1.29 14.54 -1.40
N VAL A 89 0.44 14.17 -0.44
CA VAL A 89 -0.12 12.83 -0.32
C VAL A 89 -1.58 12.84 -0.75
N ARG A 90 -1.94 11.94 -1.66
CA ARG A 90 -3.31 11.75 -2.11
C ARG A 90 -3.72 10.29 -1.95
N GLN A 91 -4.88 10.07 -1.33
CA GLN A 91 -5.45 8.73 -1.24
C GLN A 91 -6.28 8.44 -2.50
N LEU A 92 -5.97 7.33 -3.19
CA LEU A 92 -6.74 6.87 -4.34
C LEU A 92 -7.94 6.01 -3.90
N PHE A 93 -7.74 5.11 -2.94
CA PHE A 93 -8.79 4.33 -2.30
C PHE A 93 -8.35 3.81 -0.92
N GLY A 94 -9.28 3.15 -0.22
CA GLY A 94 -9.13 2.65 1.14
C GLY A 94 -9.94 3.47 2.14
N ARG A 95 -10.02 3.00 3.39
CA ARG A 95 -10.68 3.75 4.47
C ARG A 95 -9.74 4.79 5.05
N ALA A 96 -10.26 5.99 5.28
CA ALA A 96 -9.63 7.06 6.05
C ALA A 96 -9.73 6.81 7.56
#